data_AF-A0A7C3VQ21-F1
#
_entry.id   AF-A0A7C3VQ21-F1
#
_cell.length_a   1.000
_cell.length_b   1.000
_cell.length_c   1.000
_cell.angle_alpha   90.00
_cell.angle_beta   90.00
_cell.angle_gamma   90.00
#
_symmetry.space_group_name_H-M   'P 1'
#
loop_
_entity.id
_entity.type
_entity.pdbx_description
1 polymer ?
#
loop_
_entity_poly.entity_id
_entity_poly.type
_entity_poly.pdbx_seq_one_letter_code
_entity_poly.pdbx_strand_id
1 'polypeptide(L)'
;MTEDSRVLVAKMPKAELHRHLEGSIRLSTIADLAQTYGLPLPKEESRIAPRVRLTKPARNLKGFLQPFIHVMRYCFVNEEVIARITYEVIEDAVL
;
A
#
# COMPACT_ATOMS: atom_id res chain seq x y z
N MET A 1 26.36 2.97 -8.12
CA MET A 1 26.01 1.55 -8.29
C MET A 1 26.18 1.23 -9.77
N THR A 2 27.02 0.27 -10.12
CA THR A 2 27.25 -0.14 -11.52
C THR A 2 26.09 -1.01 -12.01
N GLU A 3 25.92 -1.12 -13.32
CA GLU A 3 24.88 -1.96 -13.92
C GLU A 3 25.01 -3.43 -13.47
N ASP A 4 26.24 -3.95 -13.41
CA ASP A 4 26.54 -5.30 -12.93
C ASP A 4 26.05 -5.56 -11.50
N SER A 5 26.16 -4.55 -10.63
CA SER A 5 25.70 -4.66 -9.24
C SER A 5 24.17 -4.75 -9.15
N ARG A 6 23.43 -4.05 -10.03
CA ARG A 6 21.96 -4.13 -10.07
C ARG A 6 21.48 -5.50 -10.52
N VAL A 7 22.09 -6.05 -11.57
CA VAL A 7 21.77 -7.38 -12.10
C VAL A 7 22.00 -8.45 -11.04
N LEU A 8 23.11 -8.36 -10.29
CA LEU A 8 23.42 -9.29 -9.21
C LEU A 8 22.37 -9.22 -8.09
N VAL A 9 22.04 -8.03 -7.60
CA VAL A 9 21.04 -7.83 -6.52
C VAL A 9 19.65 -8.31 -6.93
N ALA A 10 19.24 -8.07 -8.19
CA ALA A 10 17.93 -8.50 -8.68
C ALA A 10 17.75 -10.03 -8.65
N LYS A 11 18.82 -10.79 -8.91
CA LYS A 11 18.84 -12.26 -8.94
C LYS A 11 18.88 -12.90 -7.55
N MET A 12 19.19 -12.16 -6.50
CA MET A 12 19.23 -12.72 -5.15
C MET A 12 17.81 -13.12 -4.68
N PRO A 13 17.68 -14.20 -3.88
CA PRO A 13 16.44 -14.49 -3.19
C PRO A 13 16.18 -13.37 -2.18
N LYS A 14 15.11 -12.61 -2.38
CA LYS A 14 14.78 -11.44 -1.57
C LYS A 14 13.93 -11.90 -0.38
N ALA A 15 14.27 -11.42 0.81
CA ALA A 15 13.46 -11.59 2.01
C ALA A 15 13.02 -10.22 2.53
N GLU A 16 11.71 -10.03 2.68
CA GLU A 16 11.12 -8.81 3.24
C GLU A 16 10.63 -9.12 4.67
N LEU A 17 11.38 -8.70 5.68
CA LEU A 17 11.09 -9.01 7.08
C LEU A 17 10.20 -7.98 7.78
N HIS A 18 10.10 -6.77 7.21
CA HIS A 18 9.34 -5.66 7.76
C HIS A 18 8.46 -5.07 6.66
N ARG A 19 7.25 -5.60 6.54
CA ARG A 19 6.21 -5.09 5.64
C ARG A 19 4.94 -4.80 6.43
N HIS A 20 4.38 -3.62 6.22
CA HIS A 20 3.08 -3.25 6.77
C HIS A 20 1.98 -3.60 5.77
N LEU A 21 0.97 -4.34 6.21
CA LEU A 21 -0.18 -4.71 5.38
C LEU A 21 -0.94 -3.47 4.92
N GLU A 22 -1.20 -2.55 5.85
CA GLU A 22 -1.92 -1.30 5.63
C GLU A 22 -1.21 -0.39 4.62
N GLY A 23 0.12 -0.45 4.57
CA GLY A 23 0.95 0.30 3.63
C GLY A 23 1.07 -0.35 2.25
N SER A 24 0.57 -1.58 2.09
CA SER A 24 0.74 -2.40 0.88
C SER A 24 -0.56 -2.57 0.07
N ILE A 25 -1.65 -1.91 0.47
CA ILE A 25 -2.94 -2.03 -0.21
C ILE A 25 -2.88 -1.35 -1.59
N ARG A 26 -3.33 -2.06 -2.63
CA ARG A 26 -3.44 -1.52 -4.00
C ARG A 26 -4.39 -0.32 -4.04
N LEU A 27 -4.07 0.69 -4.86
CA LEU A 27 -4.94 1.86 -5.02
C LEU A 27 -6.32 1.48 -5.58
N SER A 28 -6.35 0.54 -6.53
CA SER A 28 -7.57 -0.02 -7.12
C SER A 28 -8.46 -0.63 -6.03
N THR A 29 -7.89 -1.39 -5.11
CA THR A 29 -8.60 -1.99 -3.98
C THR A 29 -9.17 -0.94 -3.04
N ILE A 30 -8.42 0.12 -2.72
CA ILE A 30 -8.94 1.23 -1.91
C ILE A 30 -10.13 1.91 -2.62
N ALA A 31 -10.04 2.16 -3.93
CA ALA A 31 -11.11 2.78 -4.72
C ALA A 31 -12.38 1.90 -4.76
N ASP A 32 -12.19 0.60 -4.97
CA ASP A 32 -13.27 -0.38 -5.01
C ASP A 32 -13.97 -0.52 -3.66
N LEU A 33 -13.22 -0.59 -2.55
CA LEU A 33 -13.79 -0.60 -1.21
C LEU A 33 -14.55 0.70 -0.90
N ALA A 34 -14.02 1.85 -1.34
CA ALA A 34 -14.70 3.13 -1.16
C ALA A 34 -16.04 3.20 -1.90
N GLN A 35 -16.11 2.63 -3.10
CA GLN A 35 -17.34 2.51 -3.86
C GLN A 35 -18.32 1.52 -3.23
N THR A 36 -17.85 0.31 -2.91
CA THR A 36 -18.66 -0.82 -2.44
C THR A 36 -19.25 -0.59 -1.05
N TYR A 37 -18.46 -0.06 -0.11
CA TYR A 37 -18.87 0.13 1.29
C TYR A 37 -19.23 1.58 1.63
N GLY A 38 -19.26 2.48 0.65
CA GLY A 38 -19.59 3.89 0.87
C GLY A 38 -18.62 4.62 1.82
N LEU A 39 -17.33 4.25 1.78
CA LEU A 39 -16.31 4.84 2.66
C LEU A 39 -16.12 6.33 2.32
N PRO A 40 -15.69 7.16 3.30
CA PRO A 40 -15.41 8.59 3.09
C PRO A 40 -14.07 8.83 2.35
N LEU A 41 -13.86 8.10 1.26
CA LEU A 41 -12.66 8.10 0.42
C LEU A 41 -13.02 8.32 -1.04
N PRO A 42 -12.08 8.80 -1.88
CA PRO A 42 -12.29 8.88 -3.31
C PRO A 42 -12.45 7.48 -3.92
N LYS A 43 -13.22 7.39 -5.00
CA LYS A 43 -13.54 6.14 -5.74
C LYS A 43 -12.69 5.96 -7.00
N GLU A 44 -11.64 6.77 -7.13
CA GLU A 44 -10.74 6.81 -8.27
C GLU A 44 -9.29 6.79 -7.77
N GLU A 45 -8.45 5.93 -8.34
CA GLU A 45 -7.05 5.79 -7.96
C GLU A 45 -6.26 7.09 -8.05
N SER A 46 -6.51 7.88 -9.11
CA SER A 46 -5.87 9.18 -9.35
C SER A 46 -6.07 10.16 -8.20
N ARG A 47 -7.20 10.06 -7.49
CA ARG A 47 -7.55 10.90 -6.34
C ARG A 47 -7.11 10.31 -5.00
N ILE A 48 -6.85 9.00 -4.93
CA ILE A 48 -6.31 8.32 -3.74
C ILE A 48 -4.79 8.45 -3.71
N ALA A 49 -4.10 8.26 -4.84
CA ALA A 49 -2.65 8.30 -4.96
C ALA A 49 -1.98 9.47 -4.23
N PRO A 50 -2.39 10.75 -4.41
CA PRO A 50 -1.76 11.88 -3.73
C PRO A 50 -2.00 11.90 -2.21
N ARG A 51 -2.97 11.13 -1.69
CA ARG A 51 -3.27 11.03 -0.24
C ARG A 51 -2.45 9.96 0.47
N VAL A 52 -1.83 9.04 -0.27
CA VAL A 52 -1.12 7.88 0.30
C VAL A 52 0.33 7.74 -0.17
N ARG A 53 0.71 8.36 -1.29
CA ARG A 53 2.09 8.36 -1.79
C ARG A 53 2.82 9.61 -1.33
N LEU A 54 3.95 9.42 -0.65
CA LEU A 54 4.86 10.50 -0.29
C LEU A 54 5.81 10.77 -1.47
N THR A 55 5.63 11.90 -2.14
CA THR A 55 6.55 12.36 -3.21
C THR A 55 7.71 13.21 -2.67
N LYS A 56 7.62 13.64 -1.42
CA LYS A 56 8.66 14.37 -0.68
C LYS A 56 8.79 13.78 0.73
N PRO A 57 9.98 13.82 1.35
CA PRO A 57 10.17 13.36 2.72
C PRO A 57 9.21 14.07 3.69
N ALA A 58 8.61 13.30 4.60
CA ALA A 58 7.85 13.88 5.70
C ALA A 58 8.79 14.53 6.72
N ARG A 59 8.35 15.62 7.37
CA ARG A 59 9.14 16.33 8.38
C ARG A 59 9.48 15.46 9.61
N ASN A 60 8.61 14.53 9.96
CA ASN A 60 8.75 13.61 11.09
C ASN A 60 7.84 12.39 10.91
N LEU A 61 8.00 11.39 11.78
CA LEU A 61 7.20 10.16 11.77
C LEU A 61 5.68 10.43 11.83
N LYS A 62 5.24 11.40 12.63
CA LYS A 62 3.82 11.75 12.73
C LYS A 62 3.26 12.24 11.38
N GLY A 63 4.06 13.00 10.63
CA GLY A 63 3.73 13.41 9.27
C GLY A 63 3.68 12.23 8.30
N PHE A 64 4.63 11.30 8.40
CA PHE A 64 4.68 10.08 7.59
C PHE A 64 3.45 9.19 7.81
N LEU A 65 2.95 9.10 9.04
CA LEU A 65 1.81 8.25 9.41
C LEU A 65 0.42 8.85 9.06
N GLN A 66 0.34 10.07 8.54
CA GLN A 66 -0.96 10.69 8.20
C GLN A 66 -1.82 9.85 7.24
N PRO A 67 -1.28 9.20 6.18
CA PRO A 67 -2.06 8.33 5.31
C PRO A 67 -2.70 7.13 6.04
N PHE A 68 -2.03 6.58 7.05
CA PHE A 68 -2.56 5.47 7.84
C PHE A 68 -3.82 5.90 8.60
N ILE A 69 -3.78 7.11 9.16
CA ILE A 69 -4.88 7.69 9.94
C ILE A 69 -6.04 8.14 9.03
N HIS A 70 -5.77 8.69 7.86
CA HIS A 70 -6.81 9.34 7.04
C HIS A 70 -7.31 8.51 5.87
N VAL A 71 -6.63 7.41 5.53
CA VAL A 71 -6.98 6.55 4.39
C VAL A 71 -6.98 5.08 4.80
N MET A 72 -5.84 4.53 5.21
CA MET A 72 -5.68 3.07 5.32
C MET A 72 -6.60 2.45 6.38
N ARG A 73 -6.87 3.15 7.49
CA ARG A 73 -7.79 2.68 8.54
C ARG A 73 -9.20 2.30 8.02
N TYR A 74 -9.67 2.93 6.94
CA TYR A 74 -11.01 2.69 6.41
C TYR A 74 -11.11 1.38 5.62
N CYS A 75 -9.98 0.79 5.20
CA CYS A 75 -9.96 -0.40 4.35
C CYS A 75 -10.23 -1.70 5.13
N PHE A 76 -10.14 -1.69 6.46
CA PHE A 76 -10.36 -2.84 7.32
C PHE A 76 -11.84 -2.96 7.72
N VAL A 77 -12.69 -3.21 6.73
CA VAL A 77 -14.16 -3.13 6.87
C VAL A 77 -14.75 -4.36 7.56
N ASN A 78 -14.36 -5.56 7.13
CA ASN A 78 -14.81 -6.85 7.66
C ASN A 78 -13.76 -7.94 7.34
N GLU A 79 -14.00 -9.17 7.80
CA GLU A 79 -13.08 -10.30 7.64
C GLU A 79 -12.81 -10.65 6.16
N GLU A 80 -13.83 -10.66 5.31
CA GLU A 80 -13.68 -10.99 3.87
C GLU A 80 -12.78 -9.98 3.15
N VAL A 81 -12.96 -8.69 3.45
CA VAL A 81 -12.11 -7.62 2.89
C VAL A 81 -10.66 -7.75 3.38
N ILE A 82 -10.47 -8.10 4.66
CA ILE A 82 -9.13 -8.31 5.22
C ILE A 82 -8.45 -9.50 4.55
N ALA A 83 -9.18 -10.59 4.33
CA ALA A 83 -8.69 -11.77 3.61
C ALA A 83 -8.28 -11.42 2.17
N ARG A 84 -9.12 -10.65 1.45
CA ARG A 84 -8.78 -10.14 0.12
C ARG A 84 -7.51 -9.30 0.12
N ILE A 85 -7.41 -8.29 0.98
CA ILE A 85 -6.23 -7.42 1.08
C ILE A 85 -4.98 -8.26 1.35
N THR A 86 -5.06 -9.22 2.28
CA THR A 86 -3.95 -10.10 2.61
C THR A 86 -3.51 -10.94 1.41
N TYR A 87 -4.47 -11.52 0.68
CA TYR A 87 -4.19 -12.28 -0.54
C TYR A 87 -3.49 -11.43 -1.60
N GLU A 88 -4.02 -10.24 -1.89
CA GLU A 88 -3.43 -9.32 -2.88
C GLU A 88 -2.01 -8.88 -2.49
N VAL A 89 -1.75 -8.63 -1.20
CA VAL A 89 -0.42 -8.26 -0.71
C VAL A 89 0.58 -9.40 -0.82
N ILE A 90 0.14 -10.65 -0.61
CA ILE A 90 0.97 -11.83 -0.85
C ILE A 90 1.23 -12.01 -2.35
N GLU A 91 0.22 -11.86 -3.19
CA GLU A 91 0.34 -11.90 -4.66
C GLU A 91 1.38 -10.89 -5.16
N ASP A 92 1.36 -9.66 -4.63
CA ASP A 92 2.35 -8.62 -4.95
C ASP A 92 3.75 -8.88 -4.37
N ALA A 93 3.86 -9.76 -3.37
CA ALA A 93 5.15 -10.15 -2.78
C ALA A 93 5.82 -11.32 -3.52
N VAL A 94 5.07 -12.04 -4.36
CA VAL A 94 5.61 -13.14 -5.18
C VAL A 94 6.34 -12.53 -6.38
N LEU A 95 7.68 -12.59 -6.33
CA LEU A 95 8.60 -12.29 -7.43
C LEU A 95 9.27 -13.58 -7.92
#